data_AF-A0A534L2A7-F1
#
_entry.id   AF-A0A534L2A7-F1
#
_cell.length_a   1.000
_cell.length_b   1.000
_cell.length_c   1.000
_cell.angle_alpha   90.00
_cell.angle_beta   90.00
_cell.angle_gamma   90.00
#
_symmetry.space_group_name_H-M   'P 1'
#
loop_
_entity.id
_entity.type
_entity.pdbx_description
1 polymer ?
#
loop_
_entity_poly.entity_id
_entity_poly.type
_entity_poly.pdbx_seq_one_letter_code
_entity_poly.pdbx_strand_id
1 'polypeptide(L)'
;MGRALSDDVLGAIVATARVIGALVLLFFLPGFLLINALYPRKGELDREYDALYRVTLGIVLSIAVTVFWSFFLNSLGINEATGLGYVVGPNIAGGLIGLSAAFFVLGWWRGAYPWMARVHPALARVPKPGPGELLTEDERDHRVRLKLQKLAEKREALRRAIKDAERRMRLQSADAQSHYETLRDKSRAELRSVEAELKKLEEERAAELY
;
A
#
# COMPACT_ATOMS: atom_id res chain seq x y z
N MET A 1 40.53 10.92 32.66
CA MET A 1 39.38 11.81 32.87
C MET A 1 38.37 11.83 31.70
N GLY A 2 38.79 11.65 30.43
CA GLY A 2 37.87 11.68 29.28
C GLY A 2 36.92 10.48 29.09
N ARG A 3 37.23 9.31 29.67
CA ARG A 3 36.42 8.07 29.49
C ARG A 3 35.19 7.99 30.41
N ALA A 4 35.26 8.60 31.60
CA ALA A 4 34.11 8.66 32.51
C ALA A 4 32.99 9.57 31.96
N LEU A 5 33.37 10.71 31.36
CA LEU A 5 32.43 11.64 30.73
C LEU A 5 31.69 11.02 29.54
N SER A 6 32.34 10.18 28.73
CA SER A 6 31.67 9.49 27.62
C SER A 6 30.68 8.44 28.10
N ASP A 7 31.00 7.72 29.17
CA ASP A 7 30.13 6.68 29.73
C ASP A 7 28.88 7.29 30.40
N ASP A 8 29.03 8.44 31.08
CA ASP A 8 27.91 9.20 31.66
C ASP A 8 26.95 9.73 30.59
N VAL A 9 27.50 10.27 29.49
CA VAL A 9 26.69 10.77 28.37
C VAL A 9 25.95 9.63 27.65
N LEU A 10 26.61 8.50 27.39
CA LEU A 10 25.97 7.33 26.80
C LEU A 10 24.88 6.77 27.73
N GLY A 11 25.13 6.71 29.04
CA GLY A 11 24.14 6.32 30.03
C GLY A 11 22.89 7.21 30.02
N ALA A 12 23.07 8.54 29.96
CA ALA A 12 21.99 9.50 29.88
C ALA A 12 21.17 9.36 28.58
N ILE A 13 21.83 9.12 27.45
CA ILE A 13 21.17 8.89 26.15
C ILE A 13 20.32 7.62 26.21
N VAL A 14 20.86 6.52 26.72
CA VAL A 14 20.13 5.25 26.83
C VAL A 14 18.92 5.38 27.77
N ALA A 15 19.08 6.05 28.91
CA ALA A 15 18.00 6.31 29.83
C ALA A 15 16.88 7.14 29.17
N THR A 16 17.24 8.19 28.45
CA THR A 16 16.30 9.05 27.72
C THR A 16 15.56 8.28 26.63
N ALA A 17 16.29 7.50 25.83
CA ALA A 17 15.70 6.66 24.78
C ALA A 17 14.73 5.61 25.36
N ARG A 18 15.06 5.04 26.52
CA ARG A 18 14.18 4.10 27.22
C ARG A 18 12.87 4.74 27.68
N VAL A 19 12.93 5.97 28.20
CA VAL A 19 11.73 6.73 28.61
C VAL A 19 10.87 7.05 27.39
N ILE A 20 11.47 7.56 26.31
CA ILE A 20 10.76 7.84 25.06
C ILE A 20 10.12 6.57 24.50
N GLY A 21 10.87 5.46 24.46
CA GLY A 21 10.35 4.17 24.01
C GLY A 21 9.19 3.67 24.85
N ALA A 22 9.26 3.83 26.18
CA ALA A 22 8.16 3.48 27.08
C ALA A 22 6.91 4.35 26.82
N LEU A 23 7.08 5.66 26.62
CA LEU A 23 5.97 6.56 26.29
C LEU A 23 5.31 6.17 24.97
N VAL A 24 6.11 5.89 23.93
CA VAL A 24 5.59 5.44 22.62
C VAL A 24 4.86 4.11 22.77
N LEU A 25 5.41 3.17 23.53
CA LEU A 25 4.79 1.85 23.73
C LEU A 25 3.47 1.93 24.51
N LEU A 26 3.37 2.81 25.50
CA LEU A 26 2.16 2.94 26.33
C LEU A 26 1.07 3.78 25.64
N PHE A 27 1.46 4.88 25.00
CA PHE A 27 0.51 5.91 24.55
C PHE A 27 0.28 5.94 23.05
N PHE A 28 0.99 5.14 22.24
CA PHE A 28 0.85 5.22 20.79
C PHE A 28 0.84 3.87 20.08
N LEU A 29 1.87 3.07 20.27
CA LEU A 29 2.19 1.94 19.39
C LEU A 29 1.07 0.88 19.29
N PRO A 30 0.58 0.26 20.39
CA PRO A 30 -0.41 -0.80 20.28
C PRO A 30 -1.73 -0.29 19.71
N GLY A 31 -2.18 0.90 20.09
CA GLY A 31 -3.42 1.47 19.58
C GLY A 31 -3.35 1.86 18.11
N PHE A 32 -2.25 2.49 17.68
CA PHE A 32 -2.03 2.83 16.28
C PHE A 32 -1.97 1.58 15.38
N LEU A 33 -1.30 0.53 15.84
CA LEU A 33 -1.23 -0.74 15.10
C LEU A 33 -2.59 -1.44 15.06
N LEU A 34 -3.36 -1.39 16.15
CA LEU A 34 -4.71 -1.94 16.18
C LEU A 34 -5.64 -1.22 15.18
N ILE A 35 -5.56 0.12 15.08
CA ILE A 35 -6.35 0.85 14.08
C ILE A 35 -5.96 0.49 12.67
N ASN A 36 -4.66 0.39 12.38
CA ASN A 36 -4.22 -0.05 11.06
C ASN A 36 -4.67 -1.49 10.77
N ALA A 37 -4.81 -2.34 11.79
CA ALA A 37 -5.39 -3.66 11.64
C ALA A 37 -6.90 -3.62 11.37
N LEU A 38 -7.65 -2.79 12.09
CA LEU A 38 -9.11 -2.66 11.92
C LEU A 38 -9.46 -2.01 10.57
N TYR A 39 -8.83 -0.87 10.28
CA TYR A 39 -9.04 -0.05 9.10
C TYR A 39 -7.76 -0.03 8.23
N PRO A 40 -7.49 -1.07 7.45
CA PRO A 40 -6.27 -1.16 6.67
C PRO A 40 -6.20 -0.13 5.52
N ARG A 41 -7.31 0.48 5.09
CA ARG A 41 -7.29 1.33 3.90
C ARG A 41 -7.26 2.81 4.21
N LYS A 42 -6.46 3.53 3.42
CA LYS A 42 -6.41 4.98 3.47
C LYS A 42 -7.78 5.55 3.10
N GLY A 43 -8.34 6.37 3.98
CA GLY A 43 -9.64 7.03 3.77
C GLY A 43 -10.86 6.24 4.23
N GLU A 44 -10.70 5.12 4.95
CA GLU A 44 -11.83 4.37 5.52
C GLU A 44 -12.50 5.06 6.72
N LEU A 45 -11.75 5.86 7.48
CA LEU A 45 -12.29 6.61 8.61
C LEU A 45 -12.88 7.94 8.15
N ASP A 46 -12.08 8.69 7.41
CA ASP A 46 -12.48 9.91 6.73
C ASP A 46 -11.52 10.18 5.58
N ARG A 47 -12.00 10.65 4.44
CA ARG A 47 -11.19 10.83 3.24
C ARG A 47 -10.19 11.99 3.36
N GLU A 48 -10.58 13.04 4.08
CA GLU A 48 -9.78 14.27 4.21
C GLU A 48 -8.81 14.23 5.39
N TYR A 49 -9.22 13.64 6.51
CA TYR A 49 -8.45 13.63 7.76
C TYR A 49 -8.04 12.24 8.25
N ASP A 50 -8.00 11.22 7.37
CA ASP A 50 -7.67 9.82 7.73
C ASP A 50 -6.43 9.71 8.62
N ALA A 51 -5.34 10.41 8.26
CA ALA A 51 -4.09 10.35 9.00
C ALA A 51 -4.22 10.93 10.42
N LEU A 52 -4.94 12.06 10.55
CA LEU A 52 -5.17 12.71 11.84
C LEU A 52 -6.04 11.81 12.72
N TYR A 53 -7.12 11.24 12.17
CA TYR A 53 -7.99 10.32 12.91
C TYR A 53 -7.24 9.05 13.35
N ARG A 54 -6.41 8.45 12.49
CA ARG A 54 -5.61 7.29 12.86
C ARG A 54 -4.65 7.58 14.00
N VAL A 55 -4.05 8.76 14.01
CA VAL A 55 -3.13 9.17 15.08
C VAL A 55 -3.89 9.42 16.38
N THR A 56 -4.95 10.22 16.35
CA THR A 56 -5.71 10.59 17.55
C THR A 56 -6.43 9.38 18.17
N LEU A 57 -7.16 8.61 17.36
CA LEU A 57 -7.77 7.37 17.80
C LEU A 57 -6.70 6.36 18.23
N GLY A 58 -5.53 6.35 17.57
CA GLY A 58 -4.43 5.45 17.91
C GLY A 58 -3.92 5.69 19.33
N ILE A 59 -3.80 6.96 19.73
CA ILE A 59 -3.42 7.34 21.09
C ILE A 59 -4.48 6.88 22.10
N VAL A 60 -5.75 7.21 21.85
CA VAL A 60 -6.87 6.83 22.74
C VAL A 60 -6.96 5.31 22.89
N LEU A 61 -6.86 4.59 21.78
CA LEU A 61 -6.92 3.13 21.76
C LEU A 61 -5.69 2.49 22.43
N SER A 62 -4.52 3.14 22.39
CA SER A 62 -3.32 2.67 23.08
C SER A 62 -3.50 2.68 24.60
N ILE A 63 -4.15 3.72 25.14
CA ILE A 63 -4.52 3.81 26.55
C ILE A 63 -5.49 2.67 26.89
N ALA A 64 -6.53 2.49 26.06
CA ALA A 64 -7.51 1.42 26.27
C ALA A 64 -6.84 0.04 26.31
N VAL A 65 -6.01 -0.29 25.31
CA VAL A 65 -5.28 -1.58 25.25
C VAL A 65 -4.38 -1.76 26.46
N THR A 66 -3.67 -0.73 26.90
CA THR A 66 -2.80 -0.78 28.09
C THR A 66 -3.58 -1.06 29.36
N VAL A 67 -4.73 -0.41 29.53
CA VAL A 67 -5.62 -0.62 30.67
C VAL A 67 -6.20 -2.04 30.65
N PHE A 68 -6.73 -2.49 29.51
CA PHE A 68 -7.25 -3.86 29.36
C PHE A 68 -6.18 -4.92 29.62
N TRP A 69 -4.96 -4.71 29.13
CA TRP A 69 -3.84 -5.63 29.40
C TRP A 69 -3.48 -5.66 30.88
N SER A 70 -3.48 -4.50 31.55
CA SER A 70 -3.22 -4.42 32.99
C SER A 70 -4.30 -5.13 33.80
N PHE A 71 -5.57 -5.00 33.41
CA PHE A 71 -6.67 -5.76 34.01
C PHE A 71 -6.52 -7.27 33.78
N PHE A 72 -6.13 -7.68 32.58
CA PHE A 72 -5.86 -9.09 32.28
C PHE A 72 -4.73 -9.65 33.14
N LEU A 73 -3.62 -8.91 33.30
CA LEU A 73 -2.54 -9.32 34.22
C LEU A 73 -3.02 -9.37 35.67
N ASN A 74 -3.85 -8.43 36.08
CA ASN A 74 -4.41 -8.41 37.44
C ASN A 74 -5.35 -9.59 37.70
N SER A 75 -6.10 -10.06 36.69
CA SER A 75 -7.03 -11.19 36.85
C SER A 75 -6.32 -12.53 37.01
N LEU A 76 -5.02 -12.62 36.68
CA LEU A 76 -4.19 -13.80 36.96
C LEU A 76 -3.83 -13.95 38.45
N GLY A 77 -4.20 -12.97 39.29
CA GLY A 77 -4.01 -13.03 40.73
C GLY A 77 -2.55 -12.88 41.17
N ILE A 78 -2.22 -13.51 42.28
CA ILE A 78 -0.88 -13.45 42.90
C ILE A 78 -0.12 -14.71 42.49
N ASN A 79 1.14 -14.54 42.08
CA ASN A 79 2.01 -15.67 41.80
C ASN A 79 2.49 -16.30 43.11
N GLU A 80 2.15 -17.58 43.33
CA GLU A 80 2.52 -18.32 44.55
C GLU A 80 4.05 -18.43 44.75
N ALA A 81 4.84 -18.38 43.67
CA ALA A 81 6.30 -18.51 43.75
C ALA A 81 7.01 -17.21 44.18
N THR A 82 6.43 -16.05 43.90
CA THR A 82 7.05 -14.73 44.19
C THR A 82 6.29 -13.90 45.20
N GLY A 83 5.05 -14.27 45.52
CA GLY A 83 4.18 -13.49 46.41
C GLY A 83 3.75 -12.13 45.84
N LEU A 84 4.02 -11.86 44.57
CA LEU A 84 3.71 -10.61 43.88
C LEU A 84 2.64 -10.84 42.79
N GLY A 85 1.88 -9.80 42.48
CA GLY A 85 0.95 -9.81 41.34
C GLY A 85 1.67 -9.74 39.98
N TYR A 86 0.98 -10.13 38.92
CA TYR A 86 1.55 -10.13 37.56
C TYR A 86 1.65 -8.74 36.92
N VAL A 87 1.10 -7.69 37.55
CA VAL A 87 1.15 -6.29 37.10
C VAL A 87 2.52 -5.68 37.42
N VAL A 88 3.54 -6.14 36.71
CA VAL A 88 4.92 -5.66 36.83
C VAL A 88 5.43 -5.14 35.49
N GLY A 89 6.34 -4.16 35.53
CA GLY A 89 6.87 -3.48 34.34
C GLY A 89 7.30 -4.41 33.20
N PRO A 90 8.06 -5.49 33.43
CA PRO A 90 8.44 -6.43 32.38
C PRO A 90 7.25 -7.14 31.71
N ASN A 91 6.22 -7.52 32.47
CA ASN A 91 5.04 -8.22 31.95
C ASN A 91 4.15 -7.28 31.14
N ILE A 92 4.02 -6.03 31.59
CA ILE A 92 3.30 -4.99 30.85
C ILE A 92 4.03 -4.70 29.54
N ALA A 93 5.34 -4.44 29.60
CA ALA A 93 6.14 -4.15 28.40
C ALA A 93 6.14 -5.32 27.42
N GLY A 94 6.41 -6.54 27.89
CA GLY A 94 6.41 -7.74 27.05
C GLY A 94 5.06 -8.00 26.39
N GLY A 95 3.97 -7.84 27.14
CA GLY A 95 2.63 -7.99 26.61
C GLY A 95 2.24 -6.94 25.58
N LEU A 96 2.56 -5.66 25.83
CA LEU A 96 2.30 -4.59 24.87
C LEU A 96 3.13 -4.75 23.59
N ILE A 97 4.38 -5.19 23.70
CA ILE A 97 5.22 -5.52 22.53
C ILE A 97 4.60 -6.68 21.75
N GLY A 98 4.17 -7.75 22.45
CA GLY A 98 3.52 -8.91 21.85
C GLY A 98 2.22 -8.56 21.13
N LEU A 99 1.35 -7.79 21.77
CA LEU A 99 0.11 -7.28 21.17
C LEU A 99 0.40 -6.37 19.97
N SER A 100 1.38 -5.47 20.09
CA SER A 100 1.81 -4.61 18.99
C SER A 100 2.25 -5.45 17.78
N ALA A 101 3.07 -6.47 18.00
CA ALA A 101 3.51 -7.39 16.95
C ALA A 101 2.32 -8.14 16.32
N ALA A 102 1.39 -8.63 17.14
CA ALA A 102 0.19 -9.32 16.65
C ALA A 102 -0.68 -8.39 15.79
N PHE A 103 -0.96 -7.16 16.23
CA PHE A 103 -1.72 -6.18 15.46
C PHE A 103 -1.01 -5.77 14.18
N PHE A 104 0.31 -5.64 14.20
CA PHE A 104 1.09 -5.38 12.99
C PHE A 104 0.95 -6.51 11.97
N VAL A 105 1.07 -7.78 12.41
CA VAL A 105 0.89 -8.95 11.53
C VAL A 105 -0.52 -9.01 10.98
N LEU A 106 -1.54 -8.75 11.80
CA LEU A 106 -2.94 -8.70 11.36
C LEU A 106 -3.19 -7.58 10.35
N GLY A 107 -2.68 -6.37 10.61
CA GLY A 107 -2.77 -5.25 9.68
C GLY A 107 -2.02 -5.52 8.38
N TRP A 108 -0.85 -6.14 8.44
CA TRP A 108 -0.13 -6.55 7.25
C TRP A 108 -0.90 -7.60 6.43
N TRP A 109 -1.42 -8.65 7.07
CA TRP A 109 -2.25 -9.66 6.39
C TRP A 109 -3.49 -9.05 5.74
N ARG A 110 -4.06 -8.00 6.34
CA ARG A 110 -5.20 -7.22 5.81
C ARG A 110 -4.80 -6.14 4.78
N GLY A 111 -3.51 -5.95 4.49
CA GLY A 111 -3.04 -5.00 3.47
C GLY A 111 -2.87 -3.55 3.94
N ALA A 112 -2.75 -3.31 5.25
CA ALA A 112 -2.60 -1.96 5.82
C ALA A 112 -1.29 -1.24 5.43
N TYR A 113 -0.29 -2.00 4.99
CA TYR A 113 1.07 -1.51 4.78
C TYR A 113 1.55 -1.75 3.34
N PRO A 114 1.04 -1.00 2.35
CA PRO A 114 1.41 -1.18 0.94
C PRO A 114 2.89 -0.88 0.65
N TRP A 115 3.57 -0.14 1.53
CA TRP A 115 5.00 0.13 1.42
C TRP A 115 5.86 -1.14 1.56
N MET A 116 5.35 -2.20 2.19
CA MET A 116 6.08 -3.48 2.30
C MET A 116 6.31 -4.15 0.95
N ALA A 117 5.50 -3.82 -0.08
CA ALA A 117 5.71 -4.29 -1.44
C ALA A 117 7.04 -3.80 -2.04
N ARG A 118 7.59 -2.69 -1.53
CA ARG A 118 8.92 -2.17 -1.92
C ARG A 118 10.06 -2.95 -1.28
N VAL A 119 9.83 -3.58 -0.14
CA VAL A 119 10.84 -4.38 0.58
C VAL A 119 10.97 -5.76 -0.08
N HIS A 120 9.84 -6.41 -0.35
CA HIS A 120 9.84 -7.67 -1.07
C HIS A 120 8.48 -7.93 -1.75
N PRO A 121 8.44 -8.37 -3.02
CA PRO A 121 7.19 -8.56 -3.76
C PRO A 121 6.24 -9.58 -3.12
N ALA A 122 6.75 -10.58 -2.39
CA ALA A 122 5.91 -11.53 -1.64
C ALA A 122 5.18 -10.92 -0.42
N LEU A 123 5.58 -9.73 0.04
CA LEU A 123 4.92 -9.02 1.14
C LEU A 123 3.80 -8.09 0.65
N ALA A 124 3.59 -7.99 -0.66
CA ALA A 124 2.50 -7.22 -1.24
C ALA A 124 1.15 -7.84 -0.87
N ARG A 125 0.35 -7.10 -0.11
CA ARG A 125 -1.03 -7.46 0.24
C ARG A 125 -1.93 -6.29 -0.15
N VAL A 126 -3.00 -6.60 -0.86
CA VAL A 126 -4.00 -5.62 -1.27
C VAL A 126 -5.20 -5.78 -0.33
N PRO A 127 -5.67 -4.71 0.33
CA PRO A 127 -6.83 -4.79 1.20
C PRO A 127 -8.09 -5.18 0.42
N LYS A 128 -8.95 -6.01 1.03
CA LYS A 128 -10.18 -6.53 0.39
C LYS A 128 -11.17 -5.38 0.13
N PRO A 129 -11.85 -5.34 -1.04
CA PRO A 129 -12.93 -4.39 -1.37
C PRO A 129 -13.95 -4.25 -0.24
N GLY A 130 -14.38 -3.02 0.07
CA GLY A 130 -15.28 -2.71 1.18
C GLY A 130 -16.74 -2.98 0.79
N PRO A 131 -17.63 -3.25 1.77
CA PRO A 131 -19.06 -3.39 1.48
C PRO A 131 -19.61 -2.01 1.08
N GLY A 132 -19.99 -1.86 -0.19
CA GLY A 132 -20.44 -0.58 -0.76
C GLY A 132 -19.50 0.02 -1.79
N GLU A 133 -18.26 -0.47 -1.90
CA GLU A 133 -17.43 -0.28 -3.10
C GLU A 133 -17.92 -1.27 -4.17
N LEU A 134 -19.09 -0.98 -4.76
CA LEU A 134 -19.26 -1.26 -6.18
C LEU A 134 -18.06 -0.61 -6.84
N LEU A 135 -17.13 -1.43 -7.36
CA LEU A 135 -15.93 -1.02 -8.11
C LEU A 135 -16.05 0.43 -8.54
N THR A 136 -15.46 1.35 -7.80
CA THR A 136 -15.66 2.78 -8.01
C THR A 136 -15.49 3.02 -9.50
N GLU A 137 -16.54 3.55 -10.14
CA GLU A 137 -16.57 3.83 -11.58
C GLU A 137 -15.26 4.52 -12.00
N ASP A 138 -14.64 5.31 -11.10
CA ASP A 138 -13.33 5.93 -11.23
C ASP A 138 -12.13 4.99 -11.47
N GLU A 139 -12.00 3.81 -10.84
CA GLU A 139 -10.85 2.92 -11.06
C GLU A 139 -10.99 2.10 -12.35
N ARG A 140 -12.22 1.67 -12.66
CA ARG A 140 -12.54 1.05 -13.95
C ARG A 140 -12.36 2.08 -15.07
N ASP A 141 -12.91 3.28 -14.92
CA ASP A 141 -12.76 4.38 -15.87
C ASP A 141 -11.29 4.83 -15.98
N HIS A 142 -10.49 4.82 -14.90
CA HIS A 142 -9.06 5.12 -15.00
C HIS A 142 -8.29 4.05 -15.79
N ARG A 143 -8.51 2.76 -15.53
CA ARG A 143 -7.87 1.68 -16.31
C ARG A 143 -8.32 1.69 -17.76
N VAL A 144 -9.60 1.97 -18.02
CA VAL A 144 -10.18 2.09 -19.36
C VAL A 144 -9.62 3.32 -20.08
N ARG A 145 -9.54 4.49 -19.44
CA ARG A 145 -8.89 5.71 -19.96
C ARG A 145 -7.42 5.47 -20.30
N LEU A 146 -6.66 4.79 -19.42
CA LEU A 146 -5.27 4.43 -19.69
C LEU A 146 -5.14 3.46 -20.87
N LYS A 147 -6.06 2.49 -21.01
CA LYS A 147 -6.11 1.59 -22.16
C LYS A 147 -6.43 2.36 -23.45
N LEU A 148 -7.43 3.25 -23.43
CA LEU A 148 -7.80 4.10 -24.57
C LEU A 148 -6.65 5.00 -25.00
N GLN A 149 -5.95 5.62 -24.05
CA GLN A 149 -4.79 6.46 -24.34
C GLN A 149 -3.67 5.64 -25.01
N LYS A 150 -3.34 4.46 -24.45
CA LYS A 150 -2.32 3.57 -25.05
C LYS A 150 -2.71 3.08 -26.44
N LEU A 151 -3.99 2.76 -26.66
CA LEU A 151 -4.48 2.34 -27.97
C LEU A 151 -4.46 3.50 -28.97
N ALA A 152 -4.80 4.72 -28.54
CA ALA A 152 -4.71 5.92 -29.38
C ALA A 152 -3.26 6.27 -29.76
N GLU A 153 -2.32 6.17 -28.81
CA GLU A 153 -0.88 6.34 -29.05
C GLU A 153 -0.35 5.29 -30.04
N LYS A 154 -0.73 4.01 -29.86
CA LYS A 154 -0.38 2.93 -30.80
C LYS A 154 -0.96 3.18 -32.18
N ARG A 155 -2.21 3.63 -32.29
CA ARG A 155 -2.87 3.97 -33.56
C ARG A 155 -2.08 5.04 -34.31
N GLU A 156 -1.68 6.10 -33.62
CA GLU A 156 -0.89 7.20 -34.21
C GLU A 156 0.50 6.74 -34.63
N ALA A 157 1.18 5.94 -33.80
CA ALA A 157 2.49 5.36 -34.12
C ALA A 157 2.43 4.47 -35.38
N LEU A 158 1.42 3.60 -35.48
CA LEU A 158 1.22 2.73 -36.65
C LEU A 158 0.91 3.54 -37.92
N ARG A 159 0.10 4.60 -37.82
CA ARG A 159 -0.16 5.50 -38.96
C ARG A 159 1.10 6.19 -39.45
N ARG A 160 1.97 6.65 -38.55
CA ARG A 160 3.28 7.22 -38.91
C ARG A 160 4.19 6.17 -39.56
N ALA A 161 4.28 4.97 -38.99
CA ALA A 161 5.08 3.88 -39.54
C ALA A 161 4.64 3.50 -40.98
N ILE A 162 3.32 3.44 -41.23
CA ILE A 162 2.77 3.20 -42.57
C ILE A 162 3.18 4.33 -43.53
N LYS A 163 3.02 5.59 -43.13
CA LYS A 163 3.37 6.75 -43.96
C LYS A 163 4.87 6.79 -44.27
N ASP A 164 5.71 6.46 -43.30
CA ASP A 164 7.17 6.40 -43.48
C ASP A 164 7.59 5.25 -44.37
N ALA A 165 6.97 4.07 -44.23
CA ALA A 165 7.19 2.93 -45.12
C ALA A 165 6.79 3.28 -46.56
N GLU A 166 5.61 3.86 -46.77
CA GLU A 166 5.13 4.30 -48.10
C GLU A 166 6.03 5.39 -48.71
N ARG A 167 6.54 6.32 -47.90
CA ARG A 167 7.48 7.35 -48.36
C ARG A 167 8.81 6.72 -48.79
N ARG A 168 9.34 5.76 -48.03
CA ARG A 168 10.61 5.09 -48.35
C ARG A 168 10.49 4.18 -49.56
N MET A 169 9.35 3.51 -49.75
CA MET A 169 9.06 2.73 -50.97
C MET A 169 9.18 3.57 -52.24
N ARG A 170 8.67 4.82 -52.22
CA ARG A 170 8.75 5.72 -53.38
C ARG A 170 10.16 6.16 -53.76
N LEU A 171 11.13 6.03 -52.84
CA LEU A 171 12.50 6.53 -53.01
C LEU A 171 13.51 5.42 -53.31
N GLN A 172 13.11 4.14 -53.27
CA GLN A 172 14.02 3.00 -53.28
C GLN A 172 13.82 2.12 -54.53
N SER A 173 14.86 1.35 -54.89
CA SER A 173 14.86 0.37 -55.98
C SER A 173 13.91 -0.80 -55.69
N ALA A 174 13.48 -1.52 -56.73
CA ALA A 174 12.45 -2.56 -56.66
C ALA A 174 12.72 -3.65 -55.59
N ASP A 175 13.97 -4.07 -55.40
CA ASP A 175 14.32 -5.07 -54.38
C ASP A 175 14.13 -4.55 -52.95
N ALA A 176 14.45 -3.28 -52.69
CA ALA A 176 14.27 -2.64 -51.39
C ALA A 176 12.81 -2.28 -51.09
N GLN A 177 11.95 -2.19 -52.11
CA GLN A 177 10.51 -1.94 -51.95
C GLN A 177 9.80 -3.10 -51.26
N SER A 178 10.15 -4.35 -51.60
CA SER A 178 9.53 -5.57 -51.02
C SER A 178 9.60 -5.63 -49.49
N HIS A 179 10.70 -5.15 -48.91
CA HIS A 179 10.90 -5.07 -47.47
C HIS A 179 9.91 -4.08 -46.82
N TYR A 180 9.76 -2.89 -47.40
CA TYR A 180 8.86 -1.87 -46.90
C TYR A 180 7.38 -2.20 -47.17
N GLU A 181 7.07 -2.96 -48.23
CA GLU A 181 5.73 -3.52 -48.47
C GLU A 181 5.31 -4.46 -47.35
N THR A 182 6.18 -5.41 -46.99
CA THR A 182 5.92 -6.34 -45.89
C THR A 182 5.72 -5.60 -44.56
N LEU A 183 6.55 -4.58 -44.29
CA LEU A 183 6.43 -3.75 -43.09
C LEU A 183 5.12 -2.95 -43.07
N ARG A 184 4.73 -2.36 -44.21
CA ARG A 184 3.46 -1.63 -44.37
C ARG A 184 2.28 -2.54 -44.13
N ASP A 185 2.27 -3.74 -44.72
CA ASP A 185 1.14 -4.65 -44.65
C ASP A 185 0.98 -5.22 -43.23
N LYS A 186 2.09 -5.53 -42.56
CA LYS A 186 2.09 -5.86 -41.13
C LYS A 186 1.52 -4.72 -40.28
N SER A 187 2.00 -3.49 -40.50
CA SER A 187 1.53 -2.30 -39.76
C SER A 187 0.05 -2.01 -40.01
N ARG A 188 -0.46 -2.26 -41.22
CA ARG A 188 -1.89 -2.17 -41.56
C ARG A 188 -2.73 -3.22 -40.87
N ALA A 189 -2.23 -4.46 -40.78
CA ALA A 189 -2.91 -5.53 -40.04
C ALA A 189 -3.00 -5.21 -38.54
N GLU A 190 -1.91 -4.74 -37.94
CA GLU A 190 -1.89 -4.29 -36.54
C GLU A 190 -2.82 -3.09 -36.32
N LEU A 191 -2.85 -2.12 -37.23
CA LEU A 191 -3.75 -0.96 -37.14
C LEU A 191 -5.23 -1.39 -37.12
N ARG A 192 -5.63 -2.35 -37.97
CA ARG A 192 -7.00 -2.89 -37.97
C ARG A 192 -7.35 -3.55 -36.64
N SER A 193 -6.41 -4.26 -36.02
CA SER A 193 -6.62 -4.89 -34.71
C SER A 193 -6.83 -3.87 -33.60
N VAL A 194 -6.03 -2.79 -33.59
CA VAL A 194 -6.13 -1.69 -32.63
C VAL A 194 -7.43 -0.90 -32.83
N GLU A 195 -7.85 -0.64 -34.06
CA GLU A 195 -9.11 0.05 -34.36
C GLU A 195 -10.33 -0.80 -33.96
N ALA A 196 -10.27 -2.13 -34.12
CA ALA A 196 -11.32 -3.03 -33.65
C ALA A 196 -11.40 -3.06 -32.11
N GLU A 197 -10.26 -3.01 -31.41
CA GLU A 197 -10.20 -2.96 -29.95
C GLU A 197 -10.73 -1.63 -29.40
N LEU A 198 -10.39 -0.50 -30.05
CA LEU A 198 -10.93 0.82 -29.72
C LEU A 198 -12.46 0.85 -29.87
N LYS A 199 -12.97 0.33 -30.99
CA LYS A 199 -14.41 0.31 -31.27
C LYS A 199 -15.17 -0.51 -30.23
N LYS A 200 -14.66 -1.67 -29.85
CA LYS A 200 -15.24 -2.49 -28.77
C LYS A 200 -15.29 -1.74 -27.44
N LEU A 201 -14.20 -1.07 -27.06
CA LEU A 201 -14.16 -0.27 -25.84
C LEU A 201 -15.15 0.91 -25.86
N GLU A 202 -15.35 1.54 -27.02
CA GLU A 202 -16.31 2.63 -27.19
C GLU A 202 -17.77 2.12 -27.11
N GLU A 203 -18.05 0.96 -27.70
CA GLU A 203 -19.37 0.30 -27.62
C GLU A 203 -19.70 -0.16 -26.20
N GLU A 204 -18.74 -0.73 -25.47
CA GLU A 204 -18.90 -1.09 -24.05
C GLU A 204 -19.25 0.16 -23.22
N ARG A 205 -18.59 1.29 -23.47
CA ARG A 205 -18.87 2.56 -22.77
C ARG A 205 -20.24 3.14 -23.12
N ALA A 206 -20.66 3.04 -24.37
CA ALA A 206 -21.97 3.52 -24.81
C ALA A 206 -23.11 2.69 -24.18
N ALA A 207 -22.90 1.39 -23.97
CA ALA A 207 -23.84 0.51 -23.30
C ALA A 207 -23.89 0.70 -21.78
N GLU A 208 -22.83 1.23 -21.15
CA GLU A 208 -22.81 1.57 -19.72
C GLU A 208 -23.50 2.92 -19.41
N LEU A 209 -23.70 3.79 -20.41
CA LEU A 209 -24.28 5.13 -20.24
C LEU A 209 -25.81 5.18 -20.47
N TYR A 210 -26.44 4.09 -20.90
CA TYR A 210 -27.88 3.96 -21.20
C TYR A 210 -28.49 2.78 -20.43
#